data_AF-A0A5C8S121-F1
#
_entry.id   AF-A0A5C8S121-F1
#
_cell.length_a   1.000
_cell.length_b   1.000
_cell.length_c   1.000
_cell.angle_alpha   90.00
_cell.angle_beta   90.00
_cell.angle_gamma   90.00
#
_symmetry.space_group_name_H-M   'P 1'
#
loop_
_entity.id
_entity.type
_entity.pdbx_description
1 polymer ?
#
loop_
_entity_poly.entity_id
_entity_poly.type
_entity_poly.pdbx_seq_one_letter_code
_entity_poly.pdbx_strand_id
1 'polypeptide(L)'
;MSDAVDPERAVMIRLRARLAVVERAAWFGMVHAMRTRPDEVEAYIAGEREKCAAGFAGPKWARDLTDSERAMLGSEVDAGLAQLLQDARDEV
;
A
#
# COMPACT_ATOMS: atom_id res chain seq x y z
N MET A 1 0.59 -40.14 5.22
CA MET A 1 0.78 -38.92 6.04
C MET A 1 -0.06 -37.84 5.41
N SER A 2 -0.89 -37.15 6.18
CA SER A 2 -1.81 -36.14 5.65
C SER A 2 -1.03 -34.88 5.29
N ASP A 3 -0.95 -34.52 4.00
CA ASP A 3 -0.43 -33.24 3.49
C ASP A 3 -1.38 -32.05 3.81
N ALA A 4 -2.10 -32.13 4.93
CA ALA A 4 -3.00 -31.06 5.34
C ALA A 4 -2.18 -29.85 5.76
N VAL A 5 -2.50 -28.71 5.14
CA VAL A 5 -1.93 -27.42 5.55
C VAL A 5 -2.43 -27.09 6.95
N ASP A 6 -1.50 -26.79 7.84
CA ASP A 6 -1.78 -26.30 9.19
C ASP A 6 -2.78 -25.12 9.16
N PRO A 7 -3.80 -25.08 10.05
CA PRO A 7 -4.83 -24.05 10.01
C PRO A 7 -4.32 -22.60 10.14
N GLU A 8 -3.33 -22.35 10.99
CA GLU A 8 -2.74 -21.02 11.17
C GLU A 8 -1.96 -20.62 9.91
N ARG A 9 -1.18 -21.56 9.36
CA ARG A 9 -0.50 -21.38 8.06
C ARG A 9 -1.50 -21.11 6.94
N ALA A 10 -2.65 -21.77 6.94
CA ALA A 10 -3.70 -21.58 5.95
C ALA A 10 -4.31 -20.16 6.03
N VAL A 11 -4.47 -19.58 7.22
CA VAL A 11 -4.90 -18.18 7.38
C VAL A 11 -3.88 -17.23 6.72
N MET A 12 -2.60 -17.42 7.02
CA MET A 12 -1.53 -16.59 6.45
C MET A 12 -1.42 -16.72 4.93
N ILE A 13 -1.56 -17.93 4.39
CA ILE A 13 -1.57 -18.16 2.93
C ILE A 13 -2.75 -17.42 2.29
N ARG A 14 -3.96 -17.51 2.88
CA ARG A 14 -5.14 -16.83 2.34
C ARG A 14 -5.01 -15.32 2.40
N LEU A 15 -4.43 -14.77 3.46
CA LEU A 15 -4.16 -13.33 3.56
C LEU A 15 -3.17 -12.87 2.49
N ARG A 16 -2.04 -13.59 2.32
CA ARG A 16 -1.07 -13.29 1.24
C ARG A 16 -1.69 -13.37 -0.14
N ALA A 17 -2.51 -14.39 -0.40
CA ALA A 17 -3.20 -14.53 -1.69
C ALA A 17 -4.15 -13.35 -1.96
N ARG A 18 -4.90 -12.90 -0.95
CA ARG A 18 -5.78 -11.72 -1.08
C ARG A 18 -4.99 -10.44 -1.31
N LEU A 19 -3.90 -10.23 -0.58
CA LEU A 19 -3.01 -9.09 -0.76
C LEU A 19 -2.44 -9.07 -2.18
N ALA A 20 -1.90 -10.20 -2.66
CA ALA A 20 -1.35 -10.30 -4.00
C ALA A 20 -2.37 -9.98 -5.10
N VAL A 21 -3.63 -10.41 -4.95
CA VAL A 21 -4.70 -10.07 -5.92
C VAL A 21 -4.98 -8.56 -5.92
N VAL A 22 -5.10 -7.95 -4.73
CA VAL A 22 -5.36 -6.51 -4.61
C VAL A 22 -4.19 -5.70 -5.16
N GLU A 23 -2.95 -6.07 -4.83
CA GLU A 23 -1.73 -5.43 -5.34
C GLU A 23 -1.67 -5.47 -6.86
N ARG A 24 -1.96 -6.62 -7.49
CA ARG A 24 -1.97 -6.75 -8.96
C ARG A 24 -3.06 -5.91 -9.62
N ALA A 25 -4.27 -5.88 -9.03
CA ALA A 25 -5.36 -5.07 -9.55
C ALA A 25 -5.06 -3.56 -9.41
N ALA A 26 -4.54 -3.14 -8.27
CA ALA A 26 -4.12 -1.76 -8.03
C ALA A 26 -2.98 -1.36 -8.98
N TRP A 27 -1.99 -2.24 -9.19
CA TRP A 27 -0.89 -2.00 -10.13
C TRP A 27 -1.36 -1.76 -11.56
N PHE A 28 -2.27 -2.60 -12.06
CA PHE A 28 -2.85 -2.39 -13.39
C PHE A 28 -3.52 -1.02 -13.52
N GLY A 29 -4.29 -0.62 -12.50
CA GLY A 29 -4.91 0.71 -12.43
C GLY A 29 -3.89 1.85 -12.38
N MET A 30 -2.83 1.70 -11.56
CA MET A 30 -1.77 2.70 -11.40
C MET A 30 -1.04 2.95 -12.72
N VAL A 31 -0.56 1.89 -13.39
CA VAL A 31 0.14 2.02 -14.68
C VAL A 31 -0.76 2.65 -15.74
N HIS A 32 -2.03 2.24 -15.81
CA HIS A 32 -2.98 2.86 -16.74
C HIS A 32 -3.21 4.35 -16.43
N ALA A 33 -3.33 4.72 -15.15
CA ALA A 33 -3.47 6.10 -14.72
C ALA A 33 -2.22 6.92 -15.05
N MET A 34 -1.01 6.40 -14.80
CA MET A 34 0.25 7.06 -15.17
C MET A 34 0.37 7.29 -16.68
N ARG A 35 -0.09 6.37 -17.52
CA ARG A 35 -0.09 6.56 -18.99
C ARG A 35 -1.07 7.63 -19.47
N THR A 36 -2.17 7.84 -18.75
CA THR A 36 -3.27 8.68 -19.21
C THR A 36 -3.29 10.06 -18.56
N ARG A 37 -2.86 10.16 -17.30
CA ARG A 37 -2.92 11.36 -16.45
C ARG A 37 -1.76 11.39 -15.43
N PRO A 38 -0.50 11.43 -15.89
CA PRO A 38 0.67 11.33 -15.01
C PRO A 38 0.69 12.43 -13.95
N ASP A 39 0.51 13.70 -14.34
CA ASP A 39 0.58 14.83 -13.41
C ASP A 39 -0.46 14.76 -12.28
N GLU A 40 -1.68 14.30 -12.58
CA GLU A 40 -2.74 14.11 -11.57
C GLU A 40 -2.36 13.00 -10.58
N VAL A 41 -1.79 11.90 -11.08
CA VAL A 41 -1.35 10.79 -10.24
C VAL A 41 -0.19 11.22 -9.35
N GLU A 42 0.80 11.92 -9.89
CA GLU A 42 1.94 12.42 -9.12
C GLU A 42 1.49 13.39 -8.02
N ALA A 43 0.61 14.33 -8.35
CA ALA A 43 0.04 15.26 -7.37
C ALA A 43 -0.76 14.53 -6.29
N TYR A 44 -1.55 13.51 -6.66
CA TYR A 44 -2.29 12.70 -5.71
C TYR A 44 -1.36 11.95 -4.75
N ILE A 45 -0.34 11.26 -5.27
CA ILE A 45 0.63 10.51 -4.46
C ILE A 45 1.40 11.45 -3.53
N ALA A 46 1.82 12.63 -4.02
CA ALA A 46 2.47 13.64 -3.18
C ALA A 46 1.56 14.06 -1.99
N GLY A 47 0.28 14.31 -2.24
CA GLY A 47 -0.68 14.64 -1.18
C GLY A 47 -0.92 13.49 -0.18
N GLU A 48 -0.90 12.23 -0.62
CA GLU A 48 -0.97 11.09 0.29
C GLU A 48 0.30 10.96 1.16
N ARG A 49 1.47 11.21 0.58
CA ARG A 49 2.75 11.22 1.30
C ARG A 49 2.80 12.32 2.36
N GLU A 50 2.29 13.51 2.08
CA GLU A 50 2.14 14.58 3.07
C GLU A 50 1.27 14.17 4.27
N LYS A 51 0.19 13.42 4.02
CA LYS A 51 -0.67 12.87 5.09
C LYS A 51 0.07 11.83 5.94
N CYS A 52 0.93 11.03 5.33
CA CYS A 52 1.79 10.07 6.04
C CYS A 52 2.77 10.81 6.96
N ALA A 53 3.42 11.86 6.46
CA ALA A 53 4.31 12.72 7.25
C ALA A 53 3.57 13.43 8.40
N ALA A 54 2.29 13.77 8.21
CA ALA A 54 1.42 14.33 9.25
C ALA A 54 0.87 13.28 10.25
N GLY A 55 1.30 12.02 10.16
CA GLY A 55 0.94 10.95 11.12
C GLY A 55 -0.46 10.37 10.93
N PHE A 56 -1.01 10.39 9.71
CA PHE A 56 -2.37 9.92 9.41
C PHE A 56 -3.46 10.58 10.25
N ALA A 57 -3.54 11.92 10.22
CA ALA A 57 -4.49 12.74 11.00
C ALA A 57 -5.98 12.59 10.60
N GLY A 58 -6.41 11.43 10.11
CA GLY A 58 -7.80 11.11 9.83
C GLY A 58 -8.43 10.36 11.00
N PRO A 59 -9.60 10.76 11.50
CA PRO A 59 -10.29 10.08 12.59
C PRO A 59 -10.90 8.75 12.11
N LYS A 60 -10.35 8.00 11.15
CA LYS A 60 -10.89 6.68 10.77
C LYS A 60 -9.81 5.63 10.61
N TRP A 61 -8.54 6.03 10.68
CA TRP A 61 -7.41 5.19 10.34
C TRP A 61 -6.50 5.04 11.56
N ALA A 62 -5.98 3.84 11.79
CA ALA A 62 -4.98 3.57 12.82
C ALA A 62 -5.32 4.12 14.23
N ARG A 63 -6.60 4.14 14.60
CA ARG A 63 -7.08 4.65 15.90
C ARG A 63 -6.67 3.77 17.08
N ASP A 64 -6.47 2.51 16.79
CA ASP A 64 -6.04 1.44 17.70
C ASP A 64 -4.53 1.45 17.95
N LEU A 65 -3.77 2.18 17.15
CA LEU A 65 -2.32 2.29 17.28
C LEU A 65 -1.91 3.36 18.30
N THR A 66 -0.76 3.16 18.91
CA THR A 66 -0.02 4.19 19.67
C THR A 66 0.59 5.23 18.72
N ASP A 67 1.06 6.36 19.27
CA ASP A 67 1.73 7.39 18.47
C ASP A 67 2.99 6.88 17.77
N SER A 68 3.78 6.02 18.44
CA SER A 68 4.98 5.42 17.86
C SER A 68 4.65 4.42 16.73
N GLU A 69 3.59 3.62 16.89
CA GLU A 69 3.14 2.69 15.84
C GLU A 69 2.58 3.44 14.64
N ARG A 70 1.84 4.54 14.84
CA ARG A 70 1.41 5.42 13.74
C ARG A 70 2.59 6.05 13.01
N ALA A 71 3.60 6.50 13.73
CA ALA A 71 4.81 7.06 13.13
C ALA A 71 5.56 6.02 12.29
N MET A 72 5.71 4.78 12.80
CA MET A 72 6.30 3.67 12.05
C MET A 72 5.48 3.36 10.79
N LEU A 73 4.16 3.20 10.93
CA LEU A 73 3.27 2.97 9.80
C LEU A 73 3.38 4.09 8.76
N GLY A 74 3.48 5.35 9.20
CA GLY A 74 3.60 6.51 8.31
C GLY A 74 4.87 6.46 7.47
N SER A 75 5.99 6.12 8.10
CA SER A 75 7.27 5.94 7.41
C SER A 75 7.23 4.81 6.38
N GLU A 76 6.65 3.66 6.74
CA GLU A 76 6.57 2.49 5.85
C GLU A 76 5.66 2.77 4.64
N VAL A 77 4.51 3.42 4.86
CA VAL A 77 3.61 3.80 3.76
C VAL A 77 4.23 4.87 2.87
N ASP A 78 4.92 5.88 3.43
CA ASP A 78 5.61 6.89 2.62
C ASP A 78 6.67 6.27 1.71
N ALA A 79 7.50 5.38 2.27
CA ALA A 79 8.52 4.67 1.51
C ALA A 79 7.88 3.81 0.40
N GLY A 80 6.79 3.11 0.71
CA GLY A 80 6.04 2.32 -0.26
C GLY A 80 5.43 3.16 -1.38
N LEU A 81 4.84 4.32 -1.06
CA LEU A 81 4.28 5.25 -2.06
C LEU A 81 5.37 5.85 -2.96
N ALA A 82 6.54 6.19 -2.39
CA ALA A 82 7.68 6.68 -3.15
C ALA A 82 8.19 5.63 -4.14
N GLN A 83 8.36 4.38 -3.70
CA GLN A 83 8.79 3.28 -4.56
C GLN A 83 7.73 2.96 -5.62
N LEU A 84 6.45 2.88 -5.25
CA LEU A 84 5.35 2.62 -6.18
C LEU A 84 5.32 3.64 -7.33
N LEU A 85 5.51 4.92 -7.01
CA LEU A 85 5.54 5.97 -8.04
C LEU A 85 6.76 5.83 -8.95
N GLN A 86 7.93 5.50 -8.39
CA GLN A 86 9.12 5.25 -9.19
C GLN A 86 8.93 4.06 -10.13
N ASP A 87 8.46 2.92 -9.62
CA ASP A 87 8.20 1.74 -10.43
C ASP A 87 7.20 2.05 -11.55
N ALA A 88 6.16 2.83 -11.25
CA ALA A 88 5.15 3.18 -12.25
C ALA A 88 5.69 4.12 -13.33
N ARG A 89 6.65 4.99 -13.01
CA ARG A 89 7.36 5.82 -13.99
C ARG A 89 8.25 4.98 -14.90
N ASP A 90 8.88 3.93 -14.37
CA ASP A 90 9.78 3.06 -15.13
C ASP A 90 9.03 2.15 -16.12
N GLU A 91 7.72 1.95 -15.95
CA GLU A 91 6.85 1.09 -16.76
C GLU A 91 6.15 1.81 -17.94
N VAL A 92 6.18 3.14 -17.98
CA VAL A 92 5.41 3.97 -18.93
C VAL A 92 6.24 4.69 -19.97
#